data_AF-A0A554VBJ7-F1
#
_entry.id   AF-A0A554VBJ7-F1
#
_cell.length_a   1.000
_cell.length_b   1.000
_cell.length_c   1.000
_cell.angle_alpha   90.00
_cell.angle_beta   90.00
_cell.angle_gamma   90.00
#
_symmetry.space_group_name_H-M   'P 1'
#
loop_
_entity.id
_entity.type
_entity.pdbx_description
1 polymer ?
#
loop_
_entity_poly.entity_id
_entity_poly.type
_entity_poly.pdbx_seq_one_letter_code
_entity_poly.pdbx_strand_id
1 'polypeptide(L)' 'MPLKKSFVDDNGNEMQFFINTDNNLYVEIKNEDYPDRPNFIVLERDDVEEMILLLTDELNKKV' A
#
# COMPACT_ATOMS: atom_id res chain seq x y z
N MET A 1 -6.43 -14.33 11.17
CA MET A 1 -5.29 -13.40 11.31
C MET A 1 -5.28 -12.49 10.10
N PRO A 2 -5.05 -11.18 10.24
CA PRO A 2 -4.92 -10.28 9.10
C PRO A 2 -3.72 -10.70 8.24
N LEU A 3 -3.90 -10.68 6.91
CA LEU A 3 -2.81 -10.97 5.97
C LEU A 3 -1.89 -9.75 5.91
N LYS A 4 -0.60 -9.96 6.13
CA LYS A 4 0.44 -8.93 6.04
C LYS A 4 1.32 -9.18 4.81
N LYS A 5 1.55 -8.15 4.00
CA LYS A 5 2.43 -8.21 2.83
C LYS A 5 3.37 -7.00 2.82
N SER A 6 4.68 -7.27 2.78
CA SER A 6 5.71 -6.24 2.64
C SER A 6 6.07 -6.05 1.16
N PHE A 7 6.18 -4.80 0.72
CA PHE A 7 6.78 -4.44 -0.56
C PHE A 7 7.96 -3.51 -0.30
N VAL A 8 9.05 -3.71 -1.04
CA VAL A 8 10.25 -2.86 -0.98
C VAL A 8 10.45 -2.29 -2.37
N ASP A 9 10.53 -0.96 -2.48
CA ASP A 9 10.84 -0.30 -3.74
C ASP A 9 12.35 -0.37 -4.07
N ASP A 10 12.73 0.06 -5.27
CA ASP A 10 14.13 0.06 -5.73
C ASP A 10 15.04 1.00 -4.90
N ASN A 11 14.46 1.91 -4.11
CA ASN A 11 15.17 2.82 -3.21
C ASN A 11 15.31 2.24 -1.79
N GLY A 12 14.78 1.04 -1.53
CA GLY A 12 14.81 0.40 -0.23
C GLY A 12 13.71 0.85 0.74
N ASN A 13 12.74 1.63 0.27
CA ASN A 13 11.59 2.04 1.08
C ASN A 13 10.64 0.86 1.23
N GLU A 14 10.33 0.53 2.48
CA GLU A 14 9.45 -0.58 2.84
C GLU A 14 8.02 -0.08 3.07
N MET A 15 7.08 -0.60 2.29
CA MET A 15 5.64 -0.40 2.42
C MET A 15 4.97 -1.66 2.95
N GLN A 16 4.10 -1.50 3.95
CA GLN A 16 3.43 -2.61 4.63
C GLN A 16 1.93 -2.55 4.34
N PHE A 17 1.42 -3.60 3.70
CA PHE A 17 0.01 -3.75 3.39
C PHE A 17 -0.63 -4.77 4.32
N PHE A 18 -1.82 -4.45 4.79
CA PHE A 18 -2.61 -5.28 5.69
C PHE A 18 -4.01 -5.50 5.12
N ILE A 19 -4.50 -6.73 5.17
CA ILE A 19 -5.89 -7.05 4.90
C ILE A 19 -6.54 -7.48 6.21
N ASN A 20 -7.57 -6.76 6.66
CA ASN A 20 -8.29 -7.11 7.88
C ASN A 20 -9.30 -8.26 7.62
N THR A 21 -10.03 -8.67 8.65
CA THR A 21 -11.06 -9.72 8.56
C THR A 21 -12.27 -9.33 7.71
N ASP A 22 -12.45 -8.04 7.44
CA ASP A 22 -13.54 -7.48 6.64
C ASP A 22 -13.12 -7.26 5.17
N ASN A 23 -11.96 -7.80 4.77
CA ASN A 23 -11.35 -7.62 3.45
C ASN A 23 -11.00 -6.17 3.06
N ASN A 24 -10.91 -5.27 4.04
CA ASN A 24 -10.40 -3.93 3.80
C ASN A 24 -8.87 -3.95 3.71
N LEU A 25 -8.32 -3.23 2.73
CA LEU A 25 -6.90 -3.07 2.51
C LEU A 25 -6.41 -1.81 3.23
N TYR A 26 -5.27 -1.92 3.90
CA TYR A 26 -4.65 -0.81 4.61
C TYR A 26 -3.16 -0.73 4.29
N VAL A 27 -2.63 0.48 4.22
CA VAL A 27 -1.20 0.74 4.15
C VAL A 27 -0.74 1.39 5.45
N GLU A 28 0.30 0.84 6.06
CA GLU A 28 0.95 1.45 7.20
C GLU A 28 1.93 2.53 6.72
N ILE A 29 1.77 3.72 7.27
CA ILE A 29 2.68 4.85 7.11
C ILE A 29 3.45 4.99 8.41
N LYS A 30 4.75 4.71 8.33
CA LYS A 30 5.68 4.96 9.45
C LYS A 30 5.70 6.45 9.73
N ASN A 31 5.44 6.81 10.99
CA ASN A 31 5.52 8.18 11.45
C ASN A 31 6.94 8.41 11.99
N GLU A 32 7.74 9.26 11.33
CA GLU A 32 9.13 9.53 11.73
C GLU A 32 9.22 10.19 13.11
N ASP A 33 8.23 11.02 13.47
CA ASP A 33 8.18 11.71 14.76
C ASP A 33 7.73 10.78 15.90
N TYR A 34 6.95 9.74 15.56
CA TYR A 34 6.37 8.79 16.52
C TYR A 34 6.39 7.35 15.97
N PRO A 35 7.55 6.68 15.97
CA PRO A 35 7.70 5.35 15.36
C PRO A 35 6.84 4.26 16.03
N ASP A 36 6.48 4.43 17.31
CA ASP A 36 5.59 3.50 18.03
C ASP A 36 4.10 3.72 17.71
N ARG A 37 3.77 4.71 16.89
CA ARG A 37 2.40 5.08 16.51
C ARG A 37 2.28 5.12 14.99
N PRO A 38 2.24 3.95 14.34
CA PRO A 38 2.01 3.89 12.90
C PRO A 38 0.65 4.47 12.55
N ASN A 39 0.62 5.25 11.47
CA ASN A 39 -0.62 5.71 10.87
C ASN A 39 -1.04 4.71 9.79
N PHE A 40 -2.35 4.62 9.53
CA PHE A 40 -2.88 3.73 8.50
C PHE A 40 -3.73 4.52 7.52
N ILE A 41 -3.52 4.29 6.23
CA ILE A 41 -4.44 4.70 5.18
C ILE A 41 -5.28 3.50 4.79
N VAL A 42 -6.60 3.66 4.82
CA VAL A 42 -7.53 2.68 4.25
C VAL A 42 -7.53 2.89 2.74
N LEU A 43 -7.31 1.83 1.98
CA LEU A 43 -7.46 1.85 0.53
C LEU A 43 -8.84 1.31 0.20
N GLU A 44 -9.70 2.17 -0.32
CA GLU A 44 -10.98 1.73 -0.83
C GLU A 44 -10.78 0.97 -2.14
N ARG A 45 -11.76 0.16 -2.52
CA ARG A 45 -11.67 -0.65 -3.72
C ARG A 45 -11.49 0.22 -4.97
N ASP A 46 -12.17 1.35 -5.03
CA ASP A 46 -12.13 2.26 -6.16
C ASP A 46 -10.72 2.89 -6.29
N ASP A 47 -10.08 3.25 -5.17
CA ASP A 47 -8.69 3.75 -5.14
C ASP A 47 -7.70 2.70 -5.68
N VAL A 48 -7.91 1.43 -5.30
CA VAL A 48 -7.08 0.31 -5.75
C VAL A 48 -7.24 0.08 -7.25
N GLU A 49 -8.47 0.12 -7.76
CA GLU A 49 -8.74 -0.04 -9.19
C GLU A 49 -8.10 1.10 -10.01
N GLU A 50 -8.22 2.36 -9.56
CA GLU A 50 -7.57 3.51 -10.21
C GLU A 50 -6.04 3.40 -10.17
N MET A 51 -5.47 2.98 -9.04
CA MET A 51 -4.03 2.79 -8.90
C MET A 51 -3.50 1.70 -9.86
N ILE A 52 -4.22 0.58 -10.00
CA ILE A 52 -3.86 -0.48 -10.95
C ILE A 52 -3.91 0.03 -12.39
N LEU A 53 -4.94 0.82 -12.74
CA LEU A 53 -5.06 1.43 -14.07
C LEU A 53 -3.87 2.37 -14.36
N LEU A 54 -3.54 3.27 -13.42
CA LEU A 54 -2.41 4.20 -13.57
C LEU A 54 -1.07 3.46 -13.75
N LEU A 55 -0.81 2.43 -12.94
CA LEU A 55 0.40 1.61 -13.06
C LEU A 55 0.47 0.86 -14.39
N THR A 56 -0.66 0.35 -14.87
CA THR A 56 -0.75 -0.36 -16.15
C THR A 56 -0.46 0.59 -17.32
N ASP A 57 -1.00 1.80 -17.28
CA ASP A 57 -0.74 2.83 -18.29
C ASP A 57 0.72 3.30 -18.30
N GLU A 58 1.34 3.46 -17.13
CA GLU A 58 2.77 3.78 -17.02
C GLU A 58 3.66 2.67 -17.61
N LEU A 59 3.36 1.40 -17.32
CA LEU A 59 4.10 0.26 -17.85
C LEU A 59 3.98 0.17 -19.37
N ASN A 60 2.78 0.39 -19.91
CA ASN A 60 2.54 0.36 -21.35
C ASN A 60 3.18 1.52 -22.13
N LYS A 61 3.42 2.68 -21.50
CA LYS A 61 4.13 3.81 -22.12
C LYS A 61 5.64 3.57 -22.27
N LYS A 62 6.22 2.64 -21.51
CA LYS A 62 7.65 2.27 -21.59
C LYS A 62 7.95 1.19 -22.64
N VAL A 63 6.94 0.66 -23.34
CA VAL A 63 7.08 -0.34 -24.41
C VAL A 63 7.12 0.33 -25.79
#